data_AF-A0A2S9G0H2-F1
#
_entry.id   AF-A0A2S9G0H2-F1
#
_cell.length_a   1.000
_cell.length_b   1.000
_cell.length_c   1.000
_cell.angle_alpha   90.00
_cell.angle_beta   90.00
_cell.angle_gamma   90.00
#
_symmetry.space_group_name_H-M   'P 1'
#
loop_
_entity.id
_entity.type
_entity.pdbx_description
1 polymer ?
#
loop_
_entity_poly.entity_id
_entity_poly.type
_entity_poly.pdbx_seq_one_letter_code
_entity_poly.pdbx_strand_id
1 'polypeptide(L)'
;QLDGWLNRRNPDQRPGAPITVLQLRPVEVVSAEALQLPLWGGVGEEDRLRARRALVRVQGLLGPDAVKVPVLSGGRGPAERITL
;
A
#
# COMPACT_ATOMS: atom_id res chain seq x y z
N GLN A 1 -9.40 7.65 -4.08
CA GLN A 1 -9.59 8.11 -5.48
C GLN A 1 -8.90 7.20 -6.53
N LEU A 2 -8.63 5.91 -6.22
CA LEU A 2 -8.08 4.95 -7.20
C LEU A 2 -9.16 4.14 -7.95
N ASP A 3 -10.42 4.38 -7.62
CA ASP A 3 -11.54 3.55 -8.08
C ASP A 3 -11.73 3.61 -9.60
N GLY A 4 -11.53 4.79 -10.20
CA GLY A 4 -11.60 4.98 -11.65
C GLY A 4 -10.48 4.28 -12.43
N TRP A 5 -9.38 3.94 -11.76
CA TRP A 5 -8.28 3.16 -12.33
C TRP A 5 -8.56 1.66 -12.30
N LEU A 6 -9.17 1.18 -11.21
CA LEU A 6 -9.34 -0.25 -10.95
C LEU A 6 -10.67 -0.81 -11.47
N ASN A 7 -11.76 -0.03 -11.36
CA ASN A 7 -13.12 -0.57 -11.48
C ASN A 7 -13.86 -0.17 -12.78
N ARG A 8 -13.22 0.55 -13.71
CA ARG A 8 -13.80 0.81 -15.03
C ARG A 8 -13.72 -0.44 -15.91
N ARG A 9 -14.89 -0.94 -16.34
CA ARG A 9 -15.03 -2.14 -17.18
C ARG A 9 -14.71 -1.88 -18.66
N ASN A 10 -14.90 -0.65 -19.13
CA ASN A 10 -14.56 -0.26 -20.50
C ASN A 10 -13.08 0.17 -20.58
N PRO A 11 -12.21 -0.56 -21.30
CA PRO A 11 -10.80 -0.21 -21.48
C PRO A 11 -10.59 1.20 -22.05
N ASP A 12 -11.46 1.63 -22.98
CA ASP A 12 -11.36 2.93 -23.68
C ASP A 12 -11.65 4.12 -22.75
N GLN A 13 -12.20 3.84 -21.56
CA GLN A 13 -12.51 4.83 -20.54
C GLN A 13 -11.53 4.79 -19.37
N ARG A 14 -10.55 3.89 -19.35
CA ARG A 14 -9.51 3.90 -18.31
C ARG A 14 -8.51 5.03 -18.58
N PRO A 15 -7.99 5.70 -17.54
CA PRO A 15 -6.85 6.59 -17.73
C PRO A 15 -5.70 5.83 -18.42
N GLY A 16 -5.15 6.40 -19.49
CA GLY A 16 -4.19 5.70 -20.35
C GLY A 16 -2.74 5.63 -19.83
N ALA A 17 -2.37 6.46 -18.85
CA ALA A 17 -0.99 6.60 -18.38
C ALA A 17 -0.83 6.12 -16.94
N PRO A 18 0.10 5.19 -16.61
CA PRO A 18 0.14 4.46 -15.34
C PRO A 18 0.23 5.37 -14.11
N ILE A 19 -0.17 4.84 -12.94
CA ILE A 19 0.18 5.45 -11.66
C ILE A 19 1.68 5.26 -11.45
N THR A 20 2.42 6.37 -11.50
CA THR A 20 3.88 6.39 -11.30
C THR A 20 4.28 6.69 -9.86
N VAL A 21 3.41 7.36 -9.09
CA VAL A 21 3.66 7.74 -7.69
C VAL A 21 2.37 7.56 -6.87
N LEU A 22 2.48 6.88 -5.73
CA LEU A 22 1.46 6.84 -4.69
C LEU A 22 2.09 7.28 -3.37
N GLN A 23 1.71 8.45 -2.87
CA GLN A 23 2.14 8.95 -1.57
C GLN A 23 1.01 8.84 -0.56
N LEU A 24 1.23 8.12 0.53
CA LEU A 24 0.32 8.06 1.66
C LEU A 24 0.77 9.09 2.69
N ARG A 25 -0.08 10.08 2.97
CA ARG A 25 0.14 11.05 4.05
C ARG A 25 -0.78 10.70 5.22
N PRO A 26 -0.25 10.29 6.37
CA PRO A 26 -1.08 10.07 7.54
C PRO A 26 -1.66 11.41 7.99
N VAL A 27 -2.98 11.47 8.13
CA VAL A 27 -3.70 12.62 8.70
C VAL A 27 -3.87 12.44 10.21
N GLU A 28 -4.14 11.20 10.63
CA GLU A 28 -4.28 10.79 12.02
C GLU A 28 -3.60 9.43 12.20
N VAL A 29 -3.09 9.17 13.41
CA VAL A 29 -2.49 7.88 13.79
C VAL A 29 -3.30 7.33 14.94
N VAL A 30 -3.86 6.13 14.77
CA VAL A 30 -4.53 5.37 15.83
C VAL A 30 -3.61 4.25 16.31
N SER A 31 -3.84 3.71 17.52
CA SER A 31 -3.13 2.49 17.92
C SER A 31 -3.48 1.36 16.95
N ALA A 32 -2.50 0.49 16.67
CA ALA A 32 -2.68 -0.62 15.73
C ALA A 32 -3.85 -1.55 16.13
N GLU A 33 -4.25 -1.52 17.40
CA GLU A 33 -5.35 -2.31 17.98
C GLU A 33 -6.71 -1.59 17.90
N ALA A 34 -6.74 -0.26 17.76
CA ALA A 34 -7.98 0.52 17.89
C ALA A 34 -8.84 0.53 16.62
N LEU A 35 -8.25 0.51 15.42
CA LEU A 35 -8.98 0.55 14.14
C LEU A 35 -8.09 0.12 12.97
N GLN A 36 -7.87 -1.19 12.80
CA GLN A 36 -7.45 -1.73 11.50
C GLN A 36 -8.68 -1.96 10.63
N LEU A 37 -9.19 -0.89 10.02
CA LEU A 37 -10.13 -1.04 8.91
C LEU A 37 -9.42 -1.83 7.80
N PRO A 38 -9.95 -2.98 7.37
CA PRO A 38 -9.29 -3.79 6.35
C PRO A 38 -9.23 -3.04 5.02
N LEU A 39 -8.07 -3.07 4.38
CA LEU A 39 -7.81 -2.34 3.13
C LEU A 39 -8.75 -2.76 2.00
N TRP A 40 -9.18 -4.04 1.99
CA TRP A 40 -10.06 -4.61 0.97
C TRP A 40 -11.38 -5.18 1.54
N GLY A 41 -11.81 -4.71 2.71
CA GLY A 41 -13.13 -5.06 3.26
C GLY A 41 -13.24 -6.44 3.93
N GLY A 42 -12.13 -7.19 4.06
CA GLY A 42 -12.06 -8.46 4.79
C GLY A 42 -10.97 -8.42 5.86
N VAL A 43 -11.23 -8.95 7.05
CA VAL A 43 -10.26 -9.00 8.17
C VAL A 43 -9.44 -10.29 8.14
N GLY A 44 -8.16 -10.21 8.51
CA GLY A 44 -7.32 -11.39 8.78
C GLY A 44 -6.44 -11.86 7.63
N GLU A 45 -6.30 -13.18 7.46
CA GLU A 45 -5.29 -13.78 6.56
C GLU A 45 -5.52 -13.50 5.08
N GLU A 46 -6.77 -13.37 4.64
CA GLU A 46 -7.07 -13.17 3.21
C GLU A 46 -6.57 -11.81 2.71
N ASP A 47 -6.75 -10.76 3.52
CA ASP A 47 -6.28 -9.40 3.26
C ASP A 47 -4.75 -9.36 3.20
N ARG A 48 -4.09 -10.01 4.18
CA ARG A 48 -2.63 -10.17 4.25
C ARG A 48 -2.08 -10.90 3.03
N LEU A 49 -2.75 -11.98 2.61
CA LEU A 49 -2.36 -12.75 1.43
C LEU A 49 -2.53 -11.94 0.15
N ARG A 50 -3.59 -11.12 0.04
CA ARG A 50 -3.83 -10.22 -1.08
C ARG A 50 -2.74 -9.13 -1.15
N ALA A 51 -2.40 -8.51 -0.03
CA ALA A 51 -1.29 -7.56 0.06
C ALA A 51 0.05 -8.19 -0.36
N ARG A 52 0.33 -9.40 0.16
CA ARG A 52 1.55 -10.14 -0.21
C ARG A 52 1.63 -10.43 -1.71
N ARG A 53 0.54 -10.90 -2.33
CA ARG A 53 0.49 -11.14 -3.79
C ARG A 53 0.74 -9.85 -4.59
N ALA A 54 0.16 -8.74 -4.15
CA ALA A 54 0.37 -7.45 -4.81
C ALA A 54 1.85 -7.03 -4.74
N LEU A 55 2.50 -7.14 -3.58
CA LEU A 55 3.92 -6.79 -3.42
C LEU A 55 4.84 -7.70 -4.23
N VAL A 56 4.57 -9.01 -4.27
CA VAL A 56 5.32 -9.95 -5.13
C VAL A 56 5.19 -9.59 -6.61
N ARG A 57 4.00 -9.17 -7.06
CA ARG A 57 3.79 -8.68 -8.44
C ARG A 57 4.64 -7.44 -8.72
N VAL A 58 4.67 -6.48 -7.80
CA VAL A 58 5.48 -5.25 -7.93
C VAL A 58 6.98 -5.58 -7.99
N GLN A 59 7.46 -6.47 -7.13
CA GLN A 59 8.86 -6.94 -7.19
C GLN A 59 9.21 -7.59 -8.53
N GLY A 60 8.30 -8.41 -9.09
CA GLY A 60 8.49 -9.00 -10.41
C GLY A 60 8.54 -7.98 -11.55
N LEU A 61 7.94 -6.79 -11.37
CA LEU A 61 7.94 -5.72 -12.37
C LEU A 61 9.13 -4.76 -12.24
N LEU A 62 9.55 -4.45 -11.01
CA LEU A 62 10.52 -3.40 -10.72
C LEU A 62 11.88 -3.92 -10.22
N GLY A 63 11.98 -5.23 -9.96
CA GLY A 63 13.14 -5.84 -9.31
C GLY A 63 12.98 -5.96 -7.79
N PRO A 64 13.75 -6.86 -7.15
CA PRO A 64 13.62 -7.17 -5.73
C PRO A 64 13.91 -5.97 -4.82
N ASP A 65 14.80 -5.07 -5.24
CA ASP A 65 15.20 -3.90 -4.46
C ASP A 65 14.22 -2.74 -4.50
N ALA A 66 13.24 -2.76 -5.41
CA ALA A 66 12.26 -1.69 -5.54
C ALA A 66 11.15 -1.73 -4.47
N VAL A 67 11.04 -2.82 -3.72
CA VAL A 67 10.05 -2.97 -2.64
C VAL A 67 10.79 -3.18 -1.32
N LYS A 68 10.78 -2.15 -0.48
CA LYS A 68 11.40 -2.15 0.86
C LYS A 68 10.34 -2.32 1.94
N VAL A 69 10.69 -3.03 3.01
CA VAL A 69 9.85 -3.18 4.20
C VAL A 69 10.45 -2.29 5.29
N PRO A 70 9.71 -1.29 5.78
CA PRO A 70 10.21 -0.43 6.84
C PRO A 70 10.48 -1.24 8.10
N VAL A 71 11.62 -1.01 8.72
CA VAL A 71 11.96 -1.52 10.05
C VAL A 71 11.81 -0.41 11.08
N LEU A 72 11.36 -0.80 12.28
CA LEU A 72 11.28 0.12 13.40
C LEU A 72 12.68 0.45 13.92
N SER A 73 12.97 1.74 13.99
CA SER A 73 14.21 2.31 14.49
C SER A 73 13.98 3.15 15.75
N GLY A 74 15.06 3.60 16.40
CA GLY A 74 15.01 4.56 17.51
C GLY A 74 14.51 5.94 17.08
N GLY A 75 14.16 6.81 18.04
CA GLY A 75 13.72 8.18 17.77
C GLY A 75 12.43 8.56 18.51
N ARG A 76 12.07 9.84 18.45
CA ARG A 76 10.87 10.39 19.09
C ARG A 76 9.75 10.68 18.08
N GLY A 77 10.10 10.94 16.82
CA GLY A 77 9.14 11.19 15.74
C GLY A 77 8.84 9.96 14.85
N PRO A 78 7.67 9.87 14.19
CA PRO A 78 7.37 8.78 13.25
C PRO A 78 8.38 8.66 12.10
N ALA A 79 8.86 9.79 11.58
CA ALA A 79 9.88 9.81 10.53
C ALA A 79 11.27 9.36 11.02
N GLU A 80 11.56 9.52 12.31
CA GLU A 80 12.81 9.07 12.93
C GLU A 80 12.77 7.55 13.20
N ARG A 81 11.58 7.04 13.54
CA ARG A 81 11.37 5.65 13.94
C ARG A 81 11.24 4.67 12.76
N ILE A 82 11.45 5.10 11.52
CA ILE A 82 11.33 4.25 10.33
C ILE A 82 12.62 4.32 9.51
N THR A 83 13.20 3.16 9.21
CA THR A 83 14.30 3.01 8.25
C THR A 83 13.90 2.03 7.16
N LEU A 84 14.31 2.28 5.90
CA LEU A 84 13.96 1.49 4.72
C LEU A 84 15.10 0.54 4.30
#